data_AF-A0A2N6ED69-F1
#
_entry.id   AF-A0A2N6ED69-F1
#
_cell.length_a   1.000
_cell.length_b   1.000
_cell.length_c   1.000
_cell.angle_alpha   90.00
_cell.angle_beta   90.00
_cell.angle_gamma   90.00
#
_symmetry.space_group_name_H-M   'P 1'
#
loop_
_entity.id
_entity.type
_entity.pdbx_description
1 polymer ?
#
loop_
_entity_poly.entity_id
_entity_poly.type
_entity_poly.pdbx_seq_one_letter_code
_entity_poly.pdbx_strand_id
1 'polypeptide(L)'
;MAVPFGGGVQGAGLPDVWWEDIEMDICDLCETQSKKSRNGKPHEHLMKVDEVRIFKGAPPRGFEEQDYQCITCKSKFTQSTDKNDLAWTLWRG
;
A
#
# COMPACT_ATOMS: atom_id res chain seq x y z
N MET A 1 -46.31 -50.37 -3.73
CA MET A 1 -45.53 -50.33 -4.98
C MET A 1 -45.92 -49.04 -5.69
N ALA A 2 -45.08 -48.13 -6.17
CA ALA A 2 -43.68 -47.81 -6.00
C ALA A 2 -43.60 -46.32 -6.42
N VAL A 3 -42.91 -45.49 -5.65
CA VAL A 3 -42.54 -44.12 -6.05
C VAL A 3 -41.55 -44.16 -7.21
N PRO A 4 -41.50 -43.11 -8.02
CA PRO A 4 -40.20 -42.56 -8.39
C PRO A 4 -40.08 -41.11 -7.96
N PHE A 5 -39.22 -40.92 -6.97
CA PHE A 5 -38.46 -39.69 -6.76
C PHE A 5 -37.52 -39.47 -7.95
N GLY A 6 -37.34 -38.21 -8.37
CA GLY A 6 -36.30 -37.79 -9.31
C GLY A 6 -36.78 -36.60 -10.13
N GLY A 7 -36.09 -35.47 -10.21
CA GLY A 7 -34.77 -35.15 -9.73
C GLY A 7 -34.63 -33.65 -9.55
N GLY A 8 -33.72 -33.30 -8.64
CA GLY A 8 -33.31 -31.93 -8.44
C GLY A 8 -32.47 -31.43 -9.61
N VAL A 9 -32.56 -30.13 -9.84
CA VAL A 9 -31.45 -29.32 -10.37
C VAL A 9 -31.38 -28.13 -9.40
N GLN A 10 -30.43 -28.14 -8.47
CA GLN A 10 -29.12 -27.49 -8.65
C GLN A 10 -29.37 -26.06 -9.15
N GLY A 11 -29.55 -25.11 -8.24
CA GLY A 11 -28.41 -24.46 -7.62
C GLY A 11 -27.86 -23.45 -8.60
N ALA A 12 -28.59 -22.35 -8.81
CA ALA A 12 -28.06 -21.19 -9.52
C ALA A 12 -26.98 -20.59 -8.62
N GLY A 13 -25.74 -21.07 -8.80
CA GLY A 13 -24.55 -20.40 -8.31
C GLY A 13 -24.55 -18.99 -8.89
N LEU A 14 -24.91 -18.02 -8.04
CA LEU A 14 -24.52 -16.65 -8.25
C LEU A 14 -23.01 -16.67 -8.49
N PRO A 15 -22.51 -15.99 -9.53
CA PRO A 15 -21.07 -15.92 -9.72
C PRO A 15 -20.48 -15.39 -8.43
N ASP A 16 -19.57 -16.15 -7.84
CA ASP A 16 -18.54 -15.61 -6.96
C ASP A 16 -17.88 -14.47 -7.76
N VAL A 17 -18.42 -13.28 -7.62
CA VAL A 17 -17.61 -12.07 -7.75
C VAL A 17 -16.76 -12.11 -6.50
N TRP A 18 -15.72 -12.93 -6.58
CA TRP A 18 -14.53 -12.80 -5.78
C TRP A 18 -14.13 -11.33 -5.90
N TRP A 19 -14.46 -10.58 -4.86
CA TRP A 19 -13.92 -9.25 -4.56
C TRP A 19 -12.42 -9.33 -4.24
N GLU A 20 -11.75 -10.40 -4.68
CA GLU A 20 -10.33 -10.66 -4.53
C GLU A 20 -9.62 -9.50 -5.22
N ASP A 21 -9.20 -8.60 -4.35
CA ASP A 21 -8.11 -7.69 -4.55
C ASP A 21 -8.29 -6.78 -5.77
N ILE A 22 -9.02 -5.68 -5.55
CA ILE A 22 -8.53 -4.41 -6.10
C ILE A 22 -7.18 -4.18 -5.42
N GLU A 23 -6.15 -4.88 -5.90
CA GLU A 23 -4.77 -4.58 -5.60
C GLU A 23 -4.63 -3.11 -5.95
N MET A 24 -4.46 -2.29 -4.93
CA MET A 24 -3.84 -0.97 -5.12
C MET A 24 -2.40 -1.25 -5.53
N ASP A 25 -2.23 -1.74 -6.75
CA ASP A 25 -0.94 -2.01 -7.34
C ASP A 25 -0.21 -0.67 -7.40
N ILE A 26 0.69 -0.52 -6.46
CA ILE A 26 1.70 0.52 -6.52
C ILE A 26 2.49 0.26 -7.79
N CYS A 27 2.83 1.31 -8.55
CA CYS A 27 3.59 1.09 -9.77
C CYS A 27 4.94 0.42 -9.46
N ASP A 28 5.55 -0.25 -10.45
CA ASP A 28 6.84 -0.95 -10.29
C ASP A 28 7.94 -0.03 -9.71
N LEU A 29 7.88 1.27 -10.02
CA LEU A 29 8.79 2.28 -9.49
C LEU A 29 8.58 2.51 -7.99
N CYS A 30 7.33 2.52 -7.54
CA CYS A 30 6.95 2.62 -6.13
C CYS A 30 7.26 1.33 -5.35
N GLU A 31 7.10 0.16 -5.97
CA GLU A 31 7.53 -1.12 -5.39
C GLU A 31 9.05 -1.18 -5.23
N THR A 32 9.79 -0.69 -6.23
CA THR A 32 11.24 -0.55 -6.14
C THR A 32 11.61 0.48 -5.07
N GLN A 33 10.82 1.55 -4.93
CA GLN A 33 11.03 2.61 -3.95
C GLN A 33 10.88 2.10 -2.51
N SER A 34 9.87 1.28 -2.22
CA SER A 34 9.68 0.72 -0.87
C SER A 34 10.84 -0.18 -0.43
N LYS A 35 11.54 -0.80 -1.38
CA LYS A 35 12.74 -1.63 -1.13
C LYS A 35 14.03 -0.81 -1.00
N LYS A 36 14.01 0.50 -1.28
CA LYS A 36 15.22 1.34 -1.16
C LYS A 36 15.56 1.67 0.29
N SER A 37 16.84 1.97 0.51
CA SER A 37 17.31 2.48 1.80
C SER A 37 16.85 3.92 2.04
N ARG A 38 17.03 4.38 3.28
CA ARG A 38 16.73 5.74 3.76
C ARG A 38 17.31 6.86 2.91
N ASN A 39 18.49 6.64 2.33
CA ASN A 39 19.19 7.61 1.47
C ASN A 39 18.84 7.45 -0.01
N GLY A 40 17.93 6.54 -0.36
CA GLY A 40 17.43 6.38 -1.72
C GLY A 40 16.73 7.64 -2.17
N LYS A 41 17.10 8.16 -3.35
CA LYS A 41 16.37 9.28 -3.95
C LYS A 41 14.95 8.81 -4.34
N PRO A 42 13.92 9.64 -4.11
CA PRO A 42 12.60 9.40 -4.69
C PRO A 42 12.71 9.34 -6.21
N HIS A 43 11.91 8.48 -6.85
CA HIS A 43 11.82 8.44 -8.31
C HIS A 43 11.07 9.67 -8.84
N GLU A 44 11.19 9.93 -10.13
CA GLU A 44 10.73 11.18 -10.78
C GLU A 44 9.23 11.44 -10.64
N HIS A 45 8.44 10.39 -10.43
CA HIS A 45 6.99 10.48 -10.25
C HIS A 45 6.55 10.65 -8.80
N LEU A 46 7.47 10.70 -7.83
CA LEU A 46 7.14 10.98 -6.43
C LEU A 46 7.23 12.49 -6.17
N MET A 47 6.09 13.14 -5.94
CA MET A 47 6.01 14.55 -5.57
C MET A 47 5.85 14.71 -4.06
N LYS A 48 6.49 15.74 -3.48
CA LYS A 48 6.27 16.10 -2.07
C LYS A 48 4.88 16.71 -1.92
N VAL A 49 4.08 16.20 -0.99
CA VAL A 49 2.72 16.70 -0.75
C VAL A 49 2.68 17.65 0.43
N ASP A 50 3.37 17.29 1.51
CA ASP A 50 3.36 18.04 2.76
C ASP A 50 4.76 18.57 3.11
N GLU A 51 4.81 19.48 4.08
CA GLU A 51 6.06 19.96 4.66
C GLU A 51 6.75 18.87 5.49
N VAL A 52 8.07 19.02 5.70
CA VAL A 52 8.84 18.09 6.53
C VAL A 52 8.33 18.16 7.97
N ARG A 53 7.83 17.04 8.49
CA ARG A 53 7.40 16.89 9.88
C ARG A 53 8.63 16.57 10.73
N ILE A 54 9.14 17.56 11.45
CA ILE A 54 10.32 17.42 12.30
C ILE A 54 9.88 17.00 13.71
N PHE A 55 10.11 15.73 14.05
CA PHE A 55 9.89 15.19 15.38
C PHE A 55 11.16 15.35 16.22
N LYS A 56 11.22 16.41 17.02
CA LYS A 56 12.29 16.62 18.00
C LYS A 56 12.01 15.78 19.25
N GLY A 57 12.51 14.55 19.27
CA GLY A 57 12.48 13.69 20.45
C GLY A 57 13.54 14.06 21.49
N ALA A 58 13.68 13.22 22.54
CA ALA A 58 14.73 13.38 23.55
C ALA A 58 16.12 13.22 22.89
N PRO A 59 17.09 14.10 23.17
CA PRO A 59 18.44 14.00 22.60
C PRO A 59 19.04 12.62 22.85
N PRO A 60 19.63 11.95 21.84
CA PRO A 60 19.98 12.42 20.49
C PRO A 60 18.96 12.07 19.39
N ARG A 61 17.75 11.62 19.74
CA ARG A 61 16.81 10.99 18.80
C ARG A 61 15.76 12.01 18.32
N GLY A 62 16.15 12.84 17.36
CA GLY A 62 15.21 13.54 16.51
C GLY A 62 15.12 12.83 15.16
N PHE A 63 13.93 12.76 14.60
CA PHE A 63 13.73 12.27 13.23
C PHE A 63 12.76 13.17 12.48
N GLU A 64 12.90 13.16 11.17
CA GLU A 64 12.12 13.91 10.21
C GLU A 64 11.33 12.94 9.36
N GLU A 65 10.06 13.23 9.16
CA GLU A 65 9.18 12.53 8.24
C GLU A 65 8.79 13.46 7.09
N GLN A 66 8.85 12.94 5.86
CA GLN A 66 8.45 13.67 4.67
C GLN A 66 7.43 12.84 3.89
N ASP A 67 6.27 13.43 3.61
CA ASP A 67 5.24 12.77 2.81
C ASP A 67 5.41 13.06 1.33
N TYR A 68 5.26 11.99 0.55
CA TYR A 68 5.31 12.00 -0.89
C TYR A 68 4.08 11.30 -1.45
N GLN A 69 3.67 11.71 -2.65
CA GLN A 69 2.62 11.05 -3.40
C GLN A 69 3.13 10.74 -4.81
N CYS A 70 2.87 9.53 -5.28
CA CYS A 70 3.17 9.17 -6.65
C CYS A 70 2.13 9.77 -7.59
N ILE A 71 2.53 10.45 -8.66
CA ILE A 71 1.59 10.97 -9.67
C ILE A 71 0.99 9.86 -10.53
N THR A 72 1.68 8.72 -10.65
CA THR A 72 1.27 7.60 -11.51
C THR A 72 0.20 6.74 -10.85
N CYS A 73 0.48 6.22 -9.65
CA CYS A 73 -0.42 5.34 -8.91
C CYS A 73 -1.17 6.04 -7.77
N LYS A 74 -0.94 7.34 -7.54
CA LYS A 74 -1.55 8.15 -6.47
C LYS A 74 -1.29 7.66 -5.05
N SER A 75 -0.44 6.64 -4.89
CA SER A 75 -0.03 6.08 -3.60
C SER A 75 0.75 7.10 -2.77
N LYS A 76 0.53 7.08 -1.46
CA LYS A 76 1.22 7.95 -0.51
C LYS A 76 2.34 7.20 0.20
N PHE A 77 3.47 7.86 0.35
CA PHE A 77 4.66 7.36 1.00
C PHE A 77 5.14 8.35 2.05
N THR A 78 5.47 7.84 3.23
CA THR A 78 6.21 8.63 4.23
C THR A 78 7.65 8.16 4.24
N GLN A 79 8.57 9.10 4.00
CA GLN A 79 9.99 8.88 4.18
C GLN A 79 10.34 9.24 5.62
N SER A 80 10.73 8.27 6.43
CA SER A 80 11.23 8.52 7.79
C SER A 80 12.74 8.49 7.83
N THR A 81 13.34 9.45 8.54
CA THR A 81 14.77 9.45 8.86
C THR A 81 15.06 8.77 10.20
N ASP A 82 14.08 8.14 10.85
CA ASP A 82 14.34 7.34 12.03
C ASP A 82 15.18 6.11 11.68
N LYS A 83 16.01 5.67 12.62
CA LYS A 83 16.81 4.43 12.48
C LYS A 83 16.02 3.19 12.90
N ASN A 84 14.95 3.36 13.67
CA ASN A 84 14.14 2.25 14.17
C ASN A 84 12.89 1.99 13.33
N ASP A 85 12.59 2.88 12.38
CA ASP A 85 11.40 2.80 11.53
C ASP A 85 11.76 2.45 10.07
N LEU A 86 10.75 2.11 9.30
CA LEU A 86 10.89 1.90 7.86
C LEU A 86 11.26 3.22 7.17
N ALA A 87 12.31 3.15 6.34
CA ALA A 87 12.77 4.30 5.56
C ALA A 87 11.68 4.87 4.64
N TRP A 88 10.83 4.00 4.09
CA TRP A 88 9.75 4.32 3.17
C TRP A 88 8.51 3.52 3.56
N THR A 89 7.55 4.18 4.19
CA THR A 89 6.28 3.58 4.61
C THR A 89 5.21 3.89 3.58
N LEU A 90 4.70 2.86 2.91
CA LEU A 90 3.55 2.97 2.01
C LEU A 90 2.26 3.03 2.85
N TRP A 91 1.41 4.01 2.58
CA TRP A 91 0.10 4.11 3.20
C TRP A 91 -0.85 3.12 2.53
N ARG A 92 -1.23 2.08 3.26
CA ARG A 92 -2.37 1.23 2.90
C ARG A 92 -3.55 1.71 3.74
N GLY A 93 -4.52 2.35 3.08
CA GLY A 93 -5.76 2.84 3.70
C GLY A 93 -6.70 1.71 4.04
#